data_AF-A0A3B9RTQ7-F1
#
_entry.id   AF-A0A3B9RTQ7-F1
#
_cell.length_a   1.000
_cell.length_b   1.000
_cell.length_c   1.000
_cell.angle_alpha   90.00
_cell.angle_beta   90.00
_cell.angle_gamma   90.00
#
_symmetry.space_group_name_H-M   'P 1'
#
loop_
_entity.id
_entity.type
_entity.pdbx_description
1 polymer ?
#
loop_
_entity_poly.entity_id
_entity_poly.type
_entity_poly.pdbx_seq_one_letter_code
_entity_poly.pdbx_strand_id
1 'polypeptide(L)'
;MIRLSLIYFALSILVVALNRYVHLLVVYMDTFFTYVTLKIMPVMHALDLSRSTARVLILIGLPMILALIPASFYWLIKRRYMPYFIEVVWSIWLVLALSHVLIH
;
A
#
# COMPACT_ATOMS: atom_id res chain seq x y z
N MET A 1 -31.48 14.75 15.71
CA MET A 1 -31.55 13.57 14.80
C MET A 1 -31.28 13.93 13.34
N ILE A 2 -31.90 14.97 12.76
CA ILE A 2 -31.70 15.37 11.34
C ILE A 2 -30.23 15.73 11.01
N ARG A 3 -29.49 16.38 11.93
CA ARG A 3 -28.08 16.73 11.71
C ARG A 3 -27.16 15.52 11.51
N LEU A 4 -27.33 14.45 12.30
CA LEU A 4 -26.53 13.22 12.10
C LEU A 4 -26.91 12.53 10.79
N SER A 5 -28.21 12.46 10.47
CA SER A 5 -28.68 11.88 9.20
C SER A 5 -28.07 12.60 8.00
N LEU A 6 -27.98 13.93 8.02
CA LEU A 6 -27.34 14.71 6.95
C LEU A 6 -25.84 14.44 6.84
N ILE A 7 -25.14 14.29 7.97
CA ILE A 7 -23.71 13.94 7.99
C ILE A 7 -23.50 12.55 7.41
N TYR A 8 -24.29 11.55 7.81
CA TYR A 8 -24.18 10.20 7.26
C TYR A 8 -24.51 10.15 5.76
N PHE A 9 -25.49 10.94 5.32
CA PHE A 9 -25.85 11.03 3.90
C PHE A 9 -24.70 11.65 3.07
N ALA A 10 -24.14 12.75 3.55
CA ALA A 10 -22.97 13.36 2.93
C ALA A 10 -21.76 12.41 2.92
N LEU A 11 -21.52 11.69 4.02
CA LEU A 11 -20.42 10.74 4.15
C LEU A 11 -20.59 9.54 3.21
N SER A 12 -21.82 9.04 3.02
CA SER A 12 -22.11 7.96 2.09
C SER A 12 -21.81 8.35 0.65
N ILE A 13 -22.24 9.55 0.23
CA ILE A 13 -21.92 10.09 -1.10
C ILE A 13 -20.41 10.27 -1.26
N LEU A 14 -19.74 10.77 -0.22
CA LEU A 14 -18.28 10.94 -0.19
C LEU A 14 -17.56 9.61 -0.41
N VAL A 15 -17.95 8.55 0.29
CA VAL A 15 -17.37 7.20 0.15
C VAL A 15 -17.58 6.66 -1.27
N VAL A 16 -18.77 6.80 -1.84
CA VAL A 16 -19.06 6.35 -3.21
C VAL A 16 -18.24 7.12 -4.24
N ALA A 17 -18.11 8.44 -4.08
CA ALA A 17 -17.29 9.27 -4.96
C ALA A 17 -15.79 8.94 -4.84
N LEU A 18 -15.30 8.66 -3.63
CA LEU A 18 -13.92 8.27 -3.39
C LEU A 18 -13.62 6.84 -3.83
N ASN A 19 -14.61 5.96 -3.94
CA ASN A 19 -14.40 4.56 -4.30
C ASN A 19 -13.60 4.39 -5.61
N ARG A 20 -13.86 5.23 -6.61
CA ARG A 20 -13.09 5.23 -7.87
C ARG A 20 -11.61 5.52 -7.63
N TYR A 21 -11.29 6.47 -6.76
CA TYR A 21 -9.92 6.84 -6.42
C TYR A 21 -9.24 5.77 -5.56
N VAL A 22 -9.96 5.18 -4.60
CA VAL A 22 -9.46 4.07 -3.78
C VAL A 22 -9.14 2.87 -4.66
N HIS A 23 -10.05 2.50 -5.57
CA HIS A 23 -9.82 1.40 -6.49
C HIS A 23 -8.62 1.65 -7.40
N LEU A 24 -8.51 2.84 -8.00
CA LEU A 24 -7.34 3.22 -8.80
C LEU A 24 -6.03 3.14 -8.00
N LEU A 25 -6.03 3.61 -6.76
CA LEU A 25 -4.86 3.55 -5.88
C LEU A 25 -4.42 2.11 -5.66
N VAL A 26 -5.36 1.22 -5.33
CA VAL A 26 -5.09 -0.22 -5.14
C VAL A 26 -4.52 -0.85 -6.42
N VAL A 27 -5.10 -0.55 -7.58
CA VAL A 27 -4.62 -1.08 -8.88
C VAL A 27 -3.20 -0.61 -9.18
N TYR A 28 -2.87 0.67 -8.95
CA TYR A 28 -1.52 1.17 -9.16
C TYR A 28 -0.52 0.51 -8.21
N MET A 29 -0.89 0.32 -6.95
CA MET A 29 -0.02 -0.36 -5.98
C MET A 29 0.18 -1.84 -6.33
N ASP A 30 -0.85 -2.54 -6.77
CA ASP A 30 -0.76 -3.93 -7.23
C ASP A 30 0.13 -4.08 -8.48
N THR A 31 -0.03 -3.15 -9.43
CA THR A 31 0.81 -3.10 -10.64
C THR A 31 2.27 -2.85 -10.27
N PHE A 32 2.52 -1.93 -9.33
CA PHE A 32 3.85 -1.64 -8.82
C PHE A 32 4.46 -2.85 -8.10
N PHE A 33 3.67 -3.53 -7.25
CA PHE A 33 4.09 -4.76 -6.58
C PHE A 33 4.48 -5.84 -7.59
N THR A 34 3.68 -6.03 -8.64
CA THR A 34 3.95 -7.00 -9.71
C THR A 34 5.22 -6.63 -10.48
N TYR A 35 5.40 -5.35 -10.82
CA TYR A 35 6.60 -4.87 -11.51
C TYR A 35 7.88 -5.12 -10.70
N VAL A 36 7.86 -4.77 -9.41
CA VAL A 36 9.01 -5.00 -8.53
C VAL A 36 9.25 -6.51 -8.33
N THR A 37 8.18 -7.29 -8.17
CA THR A 37 8.28 -8.75 -8.06
C THR A 37 8.97 -9.36 -9.28
N LEU A 38 8.57 -8.97 -10.49
CA LEU A 38 9.18 -9.46 -11.73
C LEU A 38 10.67 -9.10 -11.85
N LYS A 39 11.08 -7.93 -11.34
CA LYS A 39 12.50 -7.53 -11.32
C LYS A 39 13.33 -8.25 -10.26
N ILE A 40 12.75 -8.56 -9.11
CA ILE A 40 13.44 -9.22 -7.99
C ILE A 40 13.47 -10.75 -8.17
N MET A 41 12.48 -11.33 -8.88
CA MET A 41 12.41 -12.76 -9.19
C MET A 41 13.71 -13.38 -9.74
N PRO A 42 14.42 -12.79 -10.73
CA PRO A 42 15.68 -13.37 -11.20
C PRO A 42 16.77 -13.40 -10.12
N VAL A 43 16.81 -12.42 -9.21
CA VAL A 43 17.75 -12.39 -8.08
C VAL A 43 17.37 -13.44 -7.04
N MET A 44 16.07 -13.63 -6.77
CA MET A 44 15.57 -14.64 -5.84
C MET A 44 15.78 -16.07 -6.36
N HIS A 45 15.64 -16.27 -7.66
CA HIS A 45 15.90 -17.57 -8.30
C HIS A 45 17.38 -17.94 -8.26
N ALA A 46 18.29 -16.95 -8.29
CA ALA A 46 19.72 -17.17 -8.08
C ALA A 46 20.07 -17.55 -6.62
N LEU A 47 19.15 -17.33 -5.68
CA LEU A 47 19.29 -17.66 -4.25
C LEU A 47 18.55 -18.95 -3.86
N ASP A 48 18.08 -19.74 -4.84
CA ASP A 48 17.26 -20.96 -4.64
C ASP A 48 16.01 -20.73 -3.77
N LEU A 49 15.51 -19.49 -3.70
CA LEU A 49 14.30 -19.17 -2.96
C LEU A 49 13.08 -19.60 -3.76
N SER A 50 12.22 -20.39 -3.11
CA SER A 50 10.95 -20.80 -3.72
C SER A 50 10.10 -19.58 -4.08
N ARG A 51 9.32 -19.68 -5.17
CA ARG A 51 8.51 -18.58 -5.69
C ARG A 51 7.53 -18.01 -4.67
N SER A 52 7.03 -18.85 -3.76
CA SER A 52 6.13 -18.43 -2.66
C SER A 52 6.89 -17.64 -1.60
N THR A 53 8.06 -18.11 -1.15
CA THR A 53 8.89 -17.41 -0.16
C THR A 53 9.34 -16.04 -0.68
N ALA A 54 9.79 -15.97 -1.94
CA ALA A 54 10.15 -14.71 -2.58
C ALA A 54 8.99 -13.71 -2.60
N ARG A 55 7.77 -14.18 -2.90
CA ARG A 55 6.57 -13.33 -2.93
C ARG A 55 6.24 -12.76 -1.56
N VAL A 56 6.32 -13.57 -0.49
CA VAL A 56 6.09 -13.11 0.89
C VAL A 56 7.16 -12.10 1.32
N LEU A 57 8.43 -12.36 0.99
CA LEU A 57 9.53 -11.45 1.32
C LEU A 57 9.34 -10.08 0.67
N ILE A 58 8.94 -10.07 -0.61
CA ILE A 58 8.68 -8.85 -1.36
C ILE A 58 7.42 -8.16 -0.80
N LEU A 59 6.40 -8.92 -0.41
CA LEU A 59 5.18 -8.39 0.19
C LEU A 59 5.46 -7.64 1.51
N ILE A 60 6.40 -8.13 2.32
CA ILE A 60 6.77 -7.49 3.59
C ILE A 60 7.79 -6.36 3.37
N GLY A 61 8.72 -6.52 2.41
CA GLY A 61 9.79 -5.55 2.15
C GLY A 61 9.35 -4.30 1.37
N LEU A 62 8.40 -4.45 0.43
CA LEU A 62 7.93 -3.32 -0.39
C LEU A 62 7.37 -2.12 0.39
N PRO A 63 6.46 -2.29 1.38
CA PRO A 63 5.86 -1.16 2.08
C PRO A 63 6.92 -0.39 2.86
N MET A 64 7.95 -1.09 3.36
CA MET A 64 9.05 -0.47 4.06
C MET A 64 9.86 0.44 3.13
N ILE A 65 10.18 -0.02 1.92
CA ILE A 65 10.91 0.77 0.91
C ILE A 65 10.03 1.93 0.41
N LEU A 66 8.75 1.67 0.14
CA LEU A 66 7.78 2.68 -0.30
C LEU A 66 7.54 3.75 0.76
N ALA A 67 7.56 3.41 2.05
CA ALA A 67 7.49 4.38 3.13
C ALA A 67 8.82 5.13 3.30
N LEU A 68 9.95 4.45 3.07
CA LEU A 68 11.28 5.02 3.27
C LEU A 68 11.57 6.15 2.28
N ILE A 69 11.25 5.99 0.98
CA ILE A 69 11.60 6.98 -0.05
C ILE A 69 10.98 8.37 0.25
N PRO A 70 9.65 8.51 0.46
CA PRO A 70 9.03 9.79 0.75
C PRO A 70 9.39 10.31 2.14
N ALA A 71 9.51 9.42 3.13
CA ALA A 71 9.89 9.80 4.49
C ALA A 71 11.31 10.36 4.54
N SER A 72 12.26 9.74 3.86
CA SER A 72 13.64 10.23 3.74
C SER A 72 13.72 11.54 2.98
N PHE A 73 12.96 11.69 1.89
CA PHE A 73 12.91 12.96 1.13
C PHE A 73 12.33 14.10 1.98
N TYR A 74 11.24 13.83 2.72
CA TYR A 74 10.64 14.80 3.64
C TYR A 74 11.58 15.16 4.79
N TRP A 75 12.29 14.18 5.33
CA TRP A 75 13.30 14.40 6.36
C TRP A 75 14.48 15.22 5.84
N LEU A 76 14.92 15.01 4.59
CA LEU A 76 16.01 15.78 3.98
C LEU A 76 15.67 17.27 3.88
N ILE A 77 14.42 17.59 3.54
CA ILE A 77 13.95 18.98 3.35
C ILE A 77 13.60 19.63 4.69
N LYS A 78 12.80 18.97 5.52
CA LYS A 78 12.23 19.56 6.74
C LYS A 78 12.95 19.18 8.03
N ARG A 79 13.87 18.21 7.99
CA ARG A 79 14.58 17.62 9.16
C ARG A 79 13.66 17.19 10.31
N ARG A 80 12.39 16.93 10.00
CA ARG A 80 11.38 16.45 10.95
C ARG A 80 10.77 15.18 10.40
N TYR A 81 10.50 14.23 11.30
CA TYR A 81 9.77 13.02 10.95
C TYR A 81 8.35 13.38 10.55
N MET A 82 7.86 12.75 9.49
CA MET A 82 6.49 12.94 9.01
C MET A 82 5.56 12.10 9.91
N PRO A 83 4.73 12.72 10.75
CA PRO A 83 3.88 11.96 11.67
C PRO A 83 2.81 11.20 10.89
N TYR A 84 2.47 10.01 11.35
CA TYR A 84 1.45 9.11 10.78
C TYR A 84 1.69 8.56 9.37
N PHE A 85 2.79 8.91 8.71
CA PHE A 85 3.05 8.46 7.33
C PHE A 85 3.23 6.94 7.24
N ILE A 86 3.97 6.36 8.20
CA ILE A 86 4.21 4.93 8.22
C ILE A 86 2.93 4.13 8.47
N GLU A 87 2.06 4.61 9.36
CA GLU A 87 0.79 3.96 9.68
C GLU A 87 -0.18 3.99 8.49
N VAL A 88 -0.19 5.08 7.73
CA VAL A 88 -1.00 5.18 6.50
C VAL A 88 -0.50 4.20 5.44
N VAL A 89 0.82 4.17 5.19
CA VAL A 89 1.41 3.22 4.22
C VAL A 89 1.13 1.79 4.64
N TRP A 90 1.33 1.45 5.92
CA TRP A 90 1.03 0.11 6.43
C TRP A 90 -0.45 -0.23 6.35
N SER A 91 -1.35 0.71 6.64
CA SER A 91 -2.80 0.48 6.57
C SER A 91 -3.25 0.16 5.14
N ILE A 92 -2.78 0.93 4.15
CA ILE A 92 -3.07 0.66 2.73
C ILE A 92 -2.43 -0.65 2.29
N TRP A 93 -1.20 -0.92 2.73
CA TRP A 93 -0.49 -2.14 2.36
C TRP A 93 -1.09 -3.40 2.97
N LEU A 94 -1.62 -3.32 4.18
CA LEU A 94 -2.25 -4.44 4.86
C LEU A 94 -3.51 -4.90 4.10
N VAL A 95 -4.26 -3.96 3.49
CA VAL A 95 -5.38 -4.28 2.58
C VAL A 95 -4.89 -5.04 1.34
N LEU A 96 -3.79 -4.61 0.72
CA LEU A 96 -3.18 -5.27 -0.44
C LEU A 96 -2.63 -6.66 -0.07
N ALA A 97 -1.94 -6.76 1.06
CA ALA A 97 -1.37 -8.01 1.54
C ALA A 97 -2.46 -9.04 1.85
N LEU A 98 -3.53 -8.62 2.55
CA LEU A 98 -4.70 -9.46 2.77
C LEU A 98 -5.35 -9.87 1.45
N SER A 99 -5.49 -8.97 0.48
CA SER A 99 -6.01 -9.29 -0.85
C SER A 99 -5.19 -10.39 -1.54
N HIS A 100 -3.85 -10.29 -1.53
CA HIS A 100 -2.96 -11.30 -2.12
C HIS A 100 -2.94 -12.64 -1.36
N VAL A 101 -3.24 -12.63 -0.06
CA VAL A 101 -3.27 -13.84 0.77
C VAL A 101 -4.65 -14.53 0.74
N LEU A 102 -5.76 -13.77 0.71
CA LEU A 102 -7.12 -14.32 0.73
C LEU A 102 -7.66 -14.67 -0.65
N ILE A 103 -7.27 -13.96 -1.71
CA ILE A 103 -7.79 -14.18 -3.08
C ILE A 103 -6.93 -15.23 -3.81
N HIS A 104 -5.89 -15.75 -3.17
CA HIS A 104 -5.13 -16.92 -3.61
C HIS A 104 -5.67 -18.23 -3.04
#